data_AF-A0A818KL63-F1
#
_entry.id   AF-A0A818KL63-F1
#
_cell.length_a   1.000
_cell.length_b   1.000
_cell.length_c   1.000
_cell.angle_alpha   90.00
_cell.angle_beta   90.00
_cell.angle_gamma   90.00
#
_symmetry.space_group_name_H-M   'P 1'
#
loop_
_entity.id
_entity.type
_entity.pdbx_description
1 polymer ?
#
loop_
_entity_poly.entity_id
_entity_poly.type
_entity_poly.pdbx_seq_one_letter_code
_entity_poly.pdbx_strand_id
1 'polypeptide(L)'
;MGQGQHILNDKSDRPHSQKPQSKNVDKIHRLYSFEMIPEYLQSNPYIRTGYRYGLTFKGCLISLLYLNNESVNVWSHVIGAGLFIYFFFRDIYMGNALPLLISSVDYYVVLFYTFSVIICMVCSVAFHLFGCMSSRAFADFLKLDLCGIGFGILGCYLCGIHISFECYRTWRLRYETIIIGIIFIAVIYYVQGIKQYITQNIHVTL
;
A
#
# COMPACT_ATOMS: atom_id res chain seq x y z
N MET A 1 45.22 55.12 -34.22
CA MET A 1 44.20 56.20 -34.24
C MET A 1 42.94 55.56 -34.85
N GLY A 2 41.79 55.43 -34.20
CA GLY A 2 41.30 56.03 -32.97
C GLY A 2 40.40 55.08 -32.14
N GLN A 3 40.03 55.61 -30.98
CA GLN A 3 39.41 54.99 -29.80
C GLN A 3 37.90 55.30 -29.72
N GLY A 4 37.17 54.48 -28.95
CA GLY A 4 36.00 54.82 -28.11
C GLY A 4 34.69 55.27 -28.79
N GLN A 5 33.50 55.28 -28.18
CA GLN A 5 32.82 54.59 -27.07
C GLN A 5 31.44 55.30 -26.93
N HIS A 6 30.37 54.58 -26.54
CA HIS A 6 29.22 55.08 -25.75
C HIS A 6 28.19 56.04 -26.46
N ILE A 7 26.85 56.07 -26.29
CA ILE A 7 25.82 55.69 -25.27
C ILE A 7 24.44 55.66 -26.04
N LEU A 8 23.41 54.82 -25.82
CA LEU A 8 22.31 54.91 -24.83
C LEU A 8 21.22 53.83 -25.08
N ASN A 9 20.65 53.34 -23.98
CA ASN A 9 19.46 52.50 -23.84
C ASN A 9 18.21 53.07 -24.53
N ASP A 10 17.32 52.18 -25.00
CA ASP A 10 15.91 52.30 -24.65
C ASP A 10 15.28 50.92 -24.38
N LYS A 11 14.46 50.85 -23.33
CA LYS A 11 13.68 49.70 -22.86
C LYS A 11 12.26 49.79 -23.45
N SER A 12 11.52 48.70 -23.34
CA SER A 12 10.07 48.53 -23.64
C SER A 12 9.79 48.30 -25.14
N ASP A 13 9.17 47.22 -25.59
CA ASP A 13 7.95 46.59 -25.08
C ASP A 13 7.92 45.06 -25.25
N ARG A 14 7.33 44.38 -24.26
CA ARG A 14 6.86 42.99 -24.35
C ARG A 14 5.45 42.96 -24.95
N PRO A 15 5.09 41.96 -25.76
CA PRO A 15 3.73 41.43 -25.76
C PRO A 15 3.63 40.27 -24.77
N HIS A 16 2.76 40.44 -23.79
CA HIS A 16 2.20 39.37 -22.96
C HIS A 16 1.36 38.40 -23.81
N SER A 17 1.69 37.11 -23.79
CA SER A 17 0.79 35.92 -23.84
C SER A 17 1.66 34.72 -24.30
N GLN A 18 1.65 33.52 -23.70
CA GLN A 18 0.58 32.74 -23.09
C GLN A 18 1.12 31.94 -21.88
N LYS A 19 0.27 31.69 -20.88
CA LYS A 19 0.57 30.86 -19.69
C LYS A 19 0.83 29.40 -20.08
N PRO A 20 1.85 28.70 -19.53
CA PRO A 20 1.93 27.25 -19.65
C PRO A 20 1.09 26.60 -18.55
N GLN A 21 -0.21 26.38 -18.81
CA GLN A 21 -1.11 25.67 -17.89
C GLN A 21 -1.36 24.20 -18.28
N SER A 22 -0.64 23.62 -19.25
CA SER A 22 -0.87 22.23 -19.71
C SER A 22 -0.07 21.13 -19.01
N LYS A 23 0.97 21.46 -18.22
CA LYS A 23 1.93 20.45 -17.70
C LYS A 23 1.33 19.40 -16.73
N ASN A 24 0.21 19.70 -16.08
CA ASN A 24 -0.37 18.80 -15.06
C ASN A 24 -1.40 17.81 -15.61
N VAL A 25 -2.06 18.10 -16.73
CA VAL A 25 -3.11 17.23 -17.27
C VAL A 25 -2.48 16.04 -18.01
N ASP A 26 -1.42 16.29 -18.78
CA ASP A 26 -0.71 15.28 -19.56
C ASP A 26 -0.10 14.17 -18.70
N LYS A 27 0.20 14.46 -17.42
CA LYS A 27 0.85 13.49 -16.52
C LYS A 27 -0.13 12.47 -15.93
N ILE A 28 -1.42 12.77 -15.85
CA ILE A 28 -2.40 11.94 -15.12
C ILE A 28 -2.69 10.62 -15.84
N HIS A 29 -2.64 10.63 -17.19
CA HIS A 29 -2.95 9.46 -18.03
C HIS A 29 -1.72 8.88 -18.74
N ARG A 30 -0.53 9.47 -18.55
CA ARG A 30 0.68 9.00 -19.22
C ARG A 30 1.16 7.69 -18.58
N LEU A 31 1.25 6.65 -19.41
CA LEU A 31 1.84 5.37 -19.05
C LEU A 31 3.25 5.26 -19.64
N TYR A 32 4.13 4.56 -18.93
CA TYR A 32 5.55 4.42 -19.25
C TYR A 32 5.88 2.96 -19.63
N SER A 33 6.96 2.77 -20.39
CA SER A 33 7.59 1.47 -20.61
C SER A 33 8.55 1.15 -19.47
N PHE A 34 8.93 -0.12 -19.36
CA PHE A 34 9.82 -0.65 -18.34
C PHE A 34 11.15 0.11 -18.23
N GLU A 35 11.73 0.50 -19.36
CA GLU A 35 13.03 1.17 -19.43
C GLU A 35 12.94 2.66 -19.05
N MET A 36 11.73 3.24 -19.04
CA MET A 36 11.50 4.66 -18.77
C MET A 36 11.14 4.94 -17.30
N ILE A 37 10.94 3.91 -16.48
CA ILE A 37 10.62 4.04 -15.05
C ILE A 37 11.88 3.89 -14.19
N PRO A 38 11.89 4.44 -12.96
CA PRO A 38 12.99 4.24 -12.02
C PRO A 38 13.09 2.79 -11.55
N GLU A 39 14.31 2.41 -11.15
CA GLU A 39 14.68 1.04 -10.75
C GLU A 39 13.77 0.45 -9.65
N TYR A 40 13.33 1.25 -8.68
CA TYR A 40 12.45 0.76 -7.60
C TYR A 40 11.07 0.28 -8.09
N LEU A 41 10.65 0.64 -9.32
CA LEU A 41 9.42 0.13 -9.96
C LEU A 41 9.71 -1.00 -10.96
N GLN A 42 10.97 -1.26 -11.30
CA GLN A 42 11.41 -2.26 -12.28
C GLN A 42 11.48 -3.67 -11.69
N SER A 43 10.42 -4.11 -11.01
CA SER A 43 10.41 -5.41 -10.32
C SER A 43 10.33 -6.62 -11.26
N ASN A 44 9.63 -6.49 -12.39
CA ASN A 44 9.40 -7.59 -13.32
C ASN A 44 9.69 -7.17 -14.77
N PRO A 45 10.80 -7.65 -15.39
CA PRO A 45 11.20 -7.26 -16.74
C PRO A 45 10.26 -7.80 -17.85
N TYR A 46 9.36 -8.72 -17.53
CA TYR A 46 8.38 -9.24 -18.50
C TYR A 46 7.18 -8.30 -18.68
N ILE A 47 6.94 -7.39 -17.74
CA ILE A 47 5.94 -6.33 -17.89
C ILE A 47 6.60 -5.17 -18.63
N ARG A 48 6.31 -5.03 -19.93
CA ARG A 48 7.03 -4.09 -20.80
C ARG A 48 6.48 -2.67 -20.77
N THR A 49 5.19 -2.50 -20.50
CA THR A 49 4.47 -1.21 -20.61
C THR A 49 3.34 -1.09 -19.61
N GLY A 50 2.77 0.11 -19.50
CA GLY A 50 1.57 0.36 -18.70
C GLY A 50 1.88 0.89 -17.30
N TYR A 51 3.12 1.28 -17.04
CA TYR A 51 3.56 1.75 -15.74
C TYR A 51 3.07 3.17 -15.44
N ARG A 52 2.66 3.38 -14.19
CA ARG A 52 2.41 4.71 -13.62
C ARG A 52 3.68 5.19 -12.91
N TYR A 53 4.02 6.46 -13.08
CA TYR A 53 5.18 7.04 -12.41
C TYR A 53 5.00 8.54 -12.09
N GLY A 54 5.33 8.91 -10.86
CA GLY A 54 5.37 10.30 -10.40
C GLY A 54 4.01 10.99 -10.42
N LEU A 55 2.94 10.24 -10.14
CA LEU A 55 1.58 10.76 -10.01
C LEU A 55 1.39 11.47 -8.66
N THR A 56 0.48 12.43 -8.63
CA THR A 56 -0.03 13.01 -7.37
C THR A 56 -1.00 12.03 -6.71
N PHE A 57 -1.36 12.27 -5.44
CA PHE A 57 -2.39 11.49 -4.75
C PHE A 57 -3.70 11.43 -5.56
N LYS A 58 -4.16 12.58 -6.07
CA LYS A 58 -5.35 12.65 -6.95
C LYS A 58 -5.14 11.87 -8.25
N GLY A 59 -3.96 11.94 -8.85
CA GLY A 59 -3.62 11.15 -10.03
C GLY A 59 -3.70 9.64 -9.78
N CYS A 60 -3.25 9.19 -8.60
CA CYS A 60 -3.38 7.79 -8.19
C CYS A 60 -4.86 7.39 -8.07
N LEU A 61 -5.71 8.20 -7.44
CA LEU A 61 -7.15 7.92 -7.37
C LEU A 61 -7.80 7.85 -8.75
N ILE A 62 -7.47 8.79 -9.65
CA ILE A 62 -7.99 8.79 -11.03
C ILE A 62 -7.53 7.54 -11.78
N SER A 63 -6.35 7.00 -11.47
CA SER A 63 -5.83 5.79 -12.11
C SER A 63 -6.61 4.51 -11.83
N LEU A 64 -7.55 4.54 -10.88
CA LEU A 64 -8.53 3.45 -10.71
C LEU A 64 -9.47 3.33 -11.92
N LEU A 65 -9.67 4.42 -12.66
CA LEU A 65 -10.62 4.53 -13.75
C LEU A 65 -10.03 4.19 -15.13
N TYR A 66 -8.74 3.85 -15.21
CA TYR A 66 -8.10 3.44 -16.46
C TYR A 66 -7.15 2.25 -16.25
N LEU A 67 -6.92 1.47 -17.31
CA LEU A 67 -6.08 0.29 -17.25
C LEU A 67 -4.59 0.66 -17.20
N ASN A 68 -3.88 0.01 -16.28
CA ASN A 68 -2.44 0.14 -16.05
C ASN A 68 -1.89 -1.18 -15.50
N ASN A 69 -0.56 -1.26 -15.35
CA ASN A 69 0.13 -2.49 -14.93
C ASN A 69 -0.26 -2.99 -13.52
N GLU A 70 -0.84 -2.12 -12.67
CA GLU A 70 -1.28 -2.45 -11.32
C GLU A 70 -2.81 -2.62 -11.21
N SER A 71 -3.59 -2.44 -12.29
CA SER A 71 -5.05 -2.44 -12.22
C SER A 71 -5.61 -3.72 -11.59
N VAL A 72 -5.10 -4.89 -12.00
CA VAL A 72 -5.55 -6.18 -11.45
C VAL A 72 -5.16 -6.32 -9.98
N ASN A 73 -3.94 -5.88 -9.60
CA ASN A 73 -3.49 -5.90 -8.20
C ASN A 73 -4.40 -5.04 -7.33
N VAL A 74 -4.71 -3.80 -7.76
CA VAL A 74 -5.61 -2.93 -7.00
C VAL A 74 -7.03 -3.50 -6.94
N TRP A 75 -7.63 -3.84 -8.07
CA TRP A 75 -9.05 -4.23 -8.10
C TRP A 75 -9.32 -5.60 -7.46
N SER A 76 -8.39 -6.56 -7.57
CA SER A 76 -8.54 -7.85 -6.88
C SER A 76 -8.60 -7.68 -5.35
N HIS A 77 -7.73 -6.84 -4.79
CA HIS A 77 -7.73 -6.55 -3.36
C HIS A 77 -8.88 -5.63 -2.92
N VAL A 78 -9.34 -4.69 -3.76
CA VAL A 78 -10.56 -3.90 -3.49
C VAL A 78 -11.79 -4.81 -3.38
N ILE A 79 -11.96 -5.74 -4.32
CA ILE A 79 -13.07 -6.70 -4.30
C ILE A 79 -12.96 -7.59 -3.07
N GLY A 80 -11.76 -8.09 -2.76
CA GLY A 80 -11.48 -8.85 -1.55
C GLY A 80 -11.86 -8.09 -0.27
N ALA A 81 -11.42 -6.83 -0.15
CA ALA A 81 -11.79 -5.98 0.98
C ALA A 81 -13.31 -5.80 1.10
N GLY A 82 -14.00 -5.51 -0.01
CA GLY A 82 -15.47 -5.38 -0.03
C GLY A 82 -16.20 -6.64 0.45
N LEU A 83 -15.74 -7.81 0.00
CA LEU A 83 -16.29 -9.11 0.43
C LEU A 83 -16.13 -9.34 1.93
N PHE A 84 -14.92 -9.10 2.47
CA PHE A 84 -14.67 -9.31 3.90
C PHE A 84 -15.31 -8.24 4.77
N ILE A 85 -15.48 -7.01 4.29
CA ILE A 85 -16.28 -5.97 4.94
C ILE A 85 -17.74 -6.43 5.06
N TYR A 86 -18.31 -6.98 3.98
CA TYR A 86 -19.65 -7.55 4.02
C TYR A 86 -19.77 -8.66 5.07
N PHE A 87 -18.81 -9.61 5.11
CA PHE A 87 -18.81 -10.66 6.12
C PHE A 87 -18.66 -10.13 7.55
N PHE A 88 -17.79 -9.14 7.77
CA PHE A 88 -17.62 -8.51 9.08
C PHE A 88 -18.94 -7.91 9.61
N PHE A 89 -19.67 -7.16 8.77
CA PHE A 89 -20.96 -6.59 9.17
C PHE A 89 -22.06 -7.65 9.29
N ARG A 90 -22.06 -8.68 8.44
CA ARG A 90 -22.95 -9.83 8.58
C ARG A 90 -22.76 -10.51 9.94
N ASP A 91 -21.52 -10.74 10.34
CA ASP A 91 -21.19 -11.42 11.60
C ASP A 91 -21.57 -10.59 12.82
N ILE A 92 -21.38 -9.27 12.77
CA ILE A 92 -21.90 -8.36 13.80
C ILE A 92 -23.42 -8.46 13.89
N TYR A 93 -24.12 -8.42 12.76
CA TYR A 93 -25.58 -8.52 12.74
C TYR A 93 -26.06 -9.85 13.34
N MET A 94 -25.49 -10.97 12.92
CA MET A 94 -25.87 -12.30 13.43
C MET A 94 -25.52 -12.47 14.92
N GLY A 95 -24.36 -11.99 15.37
CA GLY A 95 -23.95 -12.01 16.78
C GLY A 95 -24.92 -11.27 17.68
N ASN A 96 -25.42 -10.12 17.23
CA ASN A 96 -26.42 -9.34 17.97
C ASN A 96 -27.84 -9.93 17.88
N ALA A 97 -28.18 -10.60 16.78
CA ALA A 97 -29.50 -11.20 16.58
C ALA A 97 -29.69 -12.51 17.36
N LEU A 98 -28.61 -13.28 17.58
CA LEU A 98 -28.64 -14.61 18.22
C LEU A 98 -27.63 -14.74 19.37
N PRO A 99 -27.65 -13.85 20.37
CA PRO A 99 -26.62 -13.79 21.42
C PRO A 99 -26.61 -15.01 22.35
N LEU A 100 -27.71 -15.78 22.42
CA LEU A 100 -27.82 -16.98 23.25
C LEU A 100 -27.30 -18.25 22.55
N LEU A 101 -27.15 -18.23 21.23
CA LEU A 101 -26.70 -19.38 20.44
C LEU A 101 -25.22 -19.32 20.07
N ILE A 102 -24.61 -18.14 20.16
CA ILE A 102 -23.23 -17.89 19.71
C ILE A 102 -22.34 -17.68 20.94
N SER A 103 -21.31 -18.52 21.08
CA SER A 103 -20.26 -18.32 22.07
C SER A 103 -19.57 -16.97 21.84
N SER A 104 -19.46 -16.17 22.91
CA SER A 104 -18.80 -14.85 22.82
C SER A 104 -17.35 -14.96 22.35
N VAL A 105 -16.66 -16.06 22.70
CA VAL A 105 -15.27 -16.27 22.27
C VAL A 105 -15.21 -16.48 20.76
N ASP A 106 -16.07 -17.34 20.21
CA ASP A 106 -16.10 -17.64 18.79
C ASP A 106 -16.44 -16.40 17.97
N TYR A 107 -17.40 -15.61 18.47
CA TYR A 107 -17.77 -14.32 17.91
C TYR A 107 -16.57 -13.38 17.76
N TYR A 108 -15.82 -13.12 18.83
CA TYR A 108 -14.67 -12.21 18.77
C TYR A 108 -13.49 -12.78 17.95
N VAL A 109 -13.31 -14.10 17.93
CA VAL A 109 -12.27 -14.75 17.12
C VAL A 109 -12.57 -14.58 15.62
N VAL A 110 -13.81 -14.79 15.20
CA VAL A 110 -14.23 -14.60 13.81
C VAL A 110 -14.19 -13.12 13.40
N LEU A 111 -14.62 -12.21 14.28
CA LEU A 111 -14.48 -10.77 14.03
C LEU A 111 -13.03 -10.32 13.90
N PHE A 112 -12.14 -10.83 14.75
CA PHE A 112 -10.72 -10.54 14.65
C PHE A 112 -10.13 -11.05 13.34
N TYR A 113 -10.47 -12.27 12.92
CA TYR A 113 -10.07 -12.82 11.64
C TYR A 113 -10.53 -11.95 10.46
N THR A 114 -11.82 -11.68 10.36
CA THR A 114 -12.37 -10.88 9.26
C THR A 114 -11.78 -9.47 9.24
N PHE A 115 -11.64 -8.82 10.41
CA PHE A 115 -10.95 -7.53 10.53
C PHE A 115 -9.50 -7.59 10.05
N SER A 116 -8.74 -8.63 10.42
CA SER A 116 -7.34 -8.78 10.01
C SER A 116 -7.18 -8.91 8.49
N VAL A 117 -8.10 -9.62 7.83
CA VAL A 117 -8.11 -9.76 6.37
C VAL A 117 -8.46 -8.42 5.70
N ILE A 118 -9.42 -7.66 6.24
CA ILE A 118 -9.75 -6.31 5.72
C ILE A 118 -8.51 -5.41 5.76
N ILE A 119 -7.80 -5.37 6.90
CA ILE A 119 -6.58 -4.58 7.04
C ILE A 119 -5.52 -5.02 6.01
N CYS A 120 -5.29 -6.33 5.87
CA CYS A 120 -4.37 -6.85 4.86
C CYS A 120 -4.72 -6.37 3.45
N MET A 121 -5.99 -6.49 3.05
CA MET A 121 -6.44 -6.08 1.71
C MET A 121 -6.30 -4.56 1.50
N VAL A 122 -6.66 -3.75 2.51
CA VAL A 122 -6.57 -2.27 2.43
C VAL A 122 -5.11 -1.82 2.34
N CYS A 123 -4.20 -2.43 3.11
CA CYS A 123 -2.77 -2.13 3.02
C CYS A 123 -2.22 -2.45 1.62
N SER A 124 -2.62 -3.57 1.03
CA SER A 124 -2.22 -3.94 -0.34
C SER A 124 -2.77 -2.99 -1.40
N VAL A 125 -4.05 -2.60 -1.29
CA VAL A 125 -4.64 -1.56 -2.14
C VAL A 125 -3.83 -0.27 -2.05
N ALA A 126 -3.48 0.17 -0.84
CA ALA A 126 -2.70 1.39 -0.66
C ALA A 126 -1.32 1.30 -1.33
N PHE A 127 -0.63 0.16 -1.21
CA PHE A 127 0.66 -0.06 -1.88
C PHE A 127 0.55 0.00 -3.39
N HIS A 128 -0.30 -0.84 -3.99
CA HIS A 128 -0.44 -0.87 -5.44
C HIS A 128 -1.00 0.44 -5.99
N LEU A 129 -1.82 1.17 -5.25
CA LEU A 129 -2.38 2.44 -5.71
C LEU A 129 -1.38 3.59 -5.64
N PHE A 130 -0.68 3.75 -4.51
CA PHE A 130 0.14 4.93 -4.20
C PHE A 130 1.65 4.72 -4.37
N GLY A 131 2.12 3.48 -4.58
CA GLY A 131 3.55 3.18 -4.75
C GLY A 131 4.21 3.90 -5.93
N CYS A 132 3.44 4.33 -6.93
CA CYS A 132 3.96 5.07 -8.08
C CYS A 132 4.29 6.55 -7.79
N MET A 133 3.91 7.10 -6.63
CA MET A 133 4.07 8.53 -6.31
C MET A 133 5.53 8.96 -6.18
N SER A 134 6.35 8.15 -5.49
CA SER A 134 7.76 8.40 -5.24
C SER A 134 8.44 7.14 -4.69
N SER A 135 9.77 7.09 -4.67
CA SER A 135 10.53 6.00 -4.05
C SER A 135 10.24 5.85 -2.54
N ARG A 136 10.05 6.97 -1.84
CA ARG A 136 9.68 6.98 -0.42
C ARG A 136 8.28 6.40 -0.20
N ALA A 137 7.30 6.86 -0.97
CA ALA A 137 5.94 6.33 -0.89
C ALA A 137 5.93 4.82 -1.20
N PHE A 138 6.63 4.38 -2.24
CA PHE A 138 6.79 2.96 -2.55
C PHE A 138 7.31 2.17 -1.35
N ALA A 139 8.43 2.60 -0.75
CA ALA A 139 9.03 1.91 0.38
C ALA A 139 8.10 1.89 1.60
N ASP A 140 7.43 3.01 1.92
CA ASP A 140 6.58 3.10 3.11
C ASP A 140 5.28 2.31 2.96
N PHE A 141 4.65 2.33 1.78
CA PHE A 141 3.47 1.50 1.54
C PHE A 141 3.80 0.02 1.38
N LEU A 142 4.95 -0.34 0.80
CA LEU A 142 5.40 -1.74 0.74
C LEU A 142 5.58 -2.31 2.16
N LYS A 143 6.14 -1.50 3.07
CA LYS A 143 6.26 -1.88 4.48
C LYS A 143 4.90 -2.13 5.13
N LEU A 144 3.93 -1.25 4.85
CA LEU A 144 2.57 -1.38 5.38
C LEU A 144 1.85 -2.61 4.82
N ASP A 145 2.01 -2.90 3.54
CA ASP A 145 1.45 -4.10 2.90
C ASP A 145 2.00 -5.38 3.53
N LEU A 146 3.32 -5.46 3.72
CA LEU A 146 3.95 -6.59 4.38
C LEU A 146 3.50 -6.76 5.84
N CYS A 147 3.33 -5.66 6.58
CA CYS A 147 2.72 -5.71 7.92
C CYS A 147 1.27 -6.21 7.87
N GLY A 148 0.50 -5.78 6.88
CA GLY A 148 -0.88 -6.22 6.65
C GLY A 148 -0.95 -7.73 6.41
N ILE A 149 -0.06 -8.28 5.59
CA ILE A 149 0.08 -9.73 5.37
C ILE A 149 0.37 -10.45 6.70
N GLY A 150 1.33 -9.97 7.49
CA GLY A 150 1.64 -10.55 8.80
C GLY A 150 0.44 -10.56 9.74
N PHE A 151 -0.33 -9.47 9.79
CA PHE A 151 -1.54 -9.36 10.61
C PHE A 151 -2.66 -10.29 10.13
N GLY A 152 -2.87 -10.40 8.81
CA GLY A 152 -3.83 -11.32 8.21
C GLY A 152 -3.47 -12.79 8.46
N ILE A 153 -2.19 -13.16 8.38
CA ILE A 153 -1.70 -14.49 8.73
C ILE A 153 -2.00 -14.81 10.20
N LEU A 154 -1.70 -13.88 11.12
CA LEU A 154 -1.99 -14.05 12.54
C LEU A 154 -3.49 -14.31 12.78
N GLY A 155 -4.37 -13.50 12.20
CA GLY A 155 -5.82 -13.68 12.33
C GLY A 155 -6.32 -15.00 11.76
N CYS A 156 -5.81 -15.41 10.59
CA CYS A 156 -6.15 -16.68 9.96
C CYS A 156 -5.77 -17.87 10.86
N TYR A 157 -4.55 -17.90 11.38
CA TYR A 157 -4.10 -19.00 12.24
C TYR A 157 -4.82 -19.01 13.59
N LEU A 158 -5.02 -17.87 14.25
CA LEU A 158 -5.73 -17.84 15.53
C LEU A 158 -7.16 -18.36 15.37
N CYS A 159 -7.88 -17.94 14.33
CA CYS A 159 -9.22 -18.44 14.04
C CYS A 159 -9.22 -19.92 13.65
N GLY A 160 -8.35 -20.31 12.73
CA GLY A 160 -8.25 -21.69 12.25
C GLY A 160 -7.91 -22.68 13.38
N ILE A 161 -6.94 -22.34 14.23
CA ILE A 161 -6.57 -23.16 15.40
C ILE A 161 -7.73 -23.22 16.40
N HIS A 162 -8.38 -22.09 16.67
CA HIS A 162 -9.47 -22.03 17.64
C HIS A 162 -10.62 -22.97 17.28
N ILE A 163 -11.02 -22.97 16.01
CA ILE A 163 -12.09 -23.83 15.48
C ILE A 163 -11.61 -25.29 15.37
N SER A 164 -10.40 -25.52 14.85
CA SER A 164 -9.91 -26.90 14.61
C SER A 164 -9.66 -27.69 15.90
N PHE A 165 -9.31 -27.01 16.99
CA PHE A 165 -8.99 -27.62 18.29
C PHE A 165 -10.04 -27.30 19.35
N GLU A 166 -11.29 -27.08 18.97
CA GLU A 166 -12.40 -26.74 19.88
C GLU A 166 -12.51 -27.76 21.03
N CYS A 167 -12.43 -29.06 20.73
CA CYS A 167 -12.49 -30.14 21.73
C CYS A 167 -11.18 -30.36 22.49
N TYR A 168 -10.07 -29.73 22.07
CA TYR A 168 -8.71 -30.03 22.56
C TYR A 168 -8.03 -28.77 23.12
N ARG A 169 -8.57 -28.24 24.23
CA ARG A 169 -8.14 -26.96 24.83
C ARG A 169 -6.63 -26.84 25.04
N THR A 170 -5.98 -27.89 25.52
CA THR A 170 -4.52 -27.89 25.78
C THR A 170 -3.72 -27.70 24.49
N TRP A 171 -4.13 -28.36 23.41
CA TRP A 171 -3.47 -28.26 22.11
C TRP A 171 -3.74 -26.91 21.46
N ARG A 172 -5.00 -26.43 21.53
CA ARG A 172 -5.39 -25.09 21.08
C ARG A 172 -4.47 -24.00 21.67
N LEU A 173 -4.37 -23.94 23.00
CA LEU A 173 -3.57 -22.92 23.69
C LEU A 173 -2.08 -23.00 23.33
N ARG A 174 -1.54 -24.21 23.16
CA ARG A 174 -0.14 -24.40 22.75
C ARG A 174 0.11 -23.85 21.35
N TYR A 175 -0.73 -24.21 20.38
CA TYR A 175 -0.56 -23.75 19.00
C TYR A 175 -0.81 -22.24 18.85
N GLU A 176 -1.81 -21.68 19.54
CA GLU A 176 -2.07 -20.23 19.57
C GLU A 176 -0.86 -19.46 20.15
N THR A 177 -0.28 -19.94 21.25
CA THR A 177 0.90 -19.31 21.85
C THR A 177 2.12 -19.39 20.91
N ILE A 178 2.32 -20.53 20.25
CA ILE A 178 3.41 -20.73 19.29
C ILE A 178 3.28 -19.74 18.12
N ILE A 179 2.09 -19.63 17.51
CA ILE A 179 1.94 -18.72 16.36
C ILE A 179 2.10 -17.25 16.76
N ILE A 180 1.58 -16.84 17.92
CA ILE A 180 1.80 -15.49 18.46
C ILE A 180 3.30 -15.25 18.67
N GLY A 181 4.02 -16.22 19.24
CA GLY A 181 5.47 -16.14 19.42
C GLY A 181 6.24 -15.99 18.11
N ILE A 182 5.90 -16.79 17.09
CA ILE A 182 6.54 -16.74 15.76
C ILE A 182 6.30 -15.38 15.11
N ILE A 183 5.05 -14.88 15.11
CA ILE A 183 4.72 -13.58 14.52
C ILE A 183 5.41 -12.44 15.29
N PHE A 184 5.47 -12.52 16.62
CA PHE A 184 6.16 -11.52 17.44
C PHE A 184 7.66 -11.45 17.11
N ILE A 185 8.32 -12.61 17.00
CA ILE A 185 9.74 -12.69 16.59
C ILE A 185 9.93 -12.14 15.18
N ALA A 186 9.05 -12.50 14.23
CA ALA A 186 9.10 -12.00 12.86
C ALA A 186 8.97 -10.46 12.80
N VAL A 187 8.07 -9.87 13.60
CA VAL A 187 7.92 -8.41 13.74
C VAL A 187 9.19 -7.78 14.31
N ILE A 188 9.83 -8.38 15.31
CA ILE A 188 11.10 -7.88 15.85
C ILE A 188 12.17 -7.85 14.77
N TYR A 189 12.39 -8.96 14.05
CA TYR A 189 13.37 -9.02 12.97
C TYR A 189 13.07 -8.01 11.88
N TYR A 190 11.80 -7.85 11.52
CA TYR A 190 11.36 -6.88 10.53
C TYR A 190 11.67 -5.43 10.96
N VAL A 191 11.33 -5.05 12.19
CA VAL A 191 11.61 -3.71 12.74
C VAL A 191 13.12 -3.46 12.84
N GLN A 192 13.89 -4.45 13.27
CA GLN A 192 15.35 -4.37 13.32
C GLN A 192 15.95 -4.20 11.93
N GLY A 193 15.47 -4.96 10.94
CA GLY A 193 15.88 -4.83 9.54
C GLY A 193 15.60 -3.43 8.98
N ILE A 194 14.41 -2.87 9.26
CA ILE A 194 14.08 -1.48 8.90
C ILE A 194 15.05 -0.50 9.54
N LYS A 195 15.33 -0.66 10.84
CA LYS A 195 16.24 0.22 11.57
C LYS A 195 17.65 0.18 10.97
N GLN A 196 18.17 -1.01 10.68
CA GLN A 196 19.49 -1.18 10.05
C GLN A 196 19.53 -0.54 8.66
N TYR A 197 18.51 -0.75 7.84
CA TYR A 197 18.39 -0.14 6.51
C TYR A 197 18.38 1.39 6.58
N ILE A 198 17.64 1.97 7.53
CA ILE A 198 17.61 3.43 7.75
C ILE A 198 18.99 3.92 8.19
N THR A 199 19.62 3.27 9.16
CA THR A 199 20.92 3.69 9.68
C THR A 199 22.01 3.67 8.60
N GLN A 200 22.01 2.66 7.71
CA GLN A 200 23.02 2.54 6.66
C GLN A 200 22.80 3.49 5.47
N ASN A 201 21.55 3.82 5.12
CA ASN A 201 21.26 4.56 3.89
C ASN A 201 20.92 6.05 4.10
N ILE A 202 20.60 6.48 5.32
CA ILE A 202 20.21 7.88 5.60
C ILE A 202 21.32 8.66 6.33
N HIS A 203 22.21 8.02 7.09
CA HIS A 203 23.34 8.71 7.73
C HIS A 203 24.54 8.98 6.81
N VAL A 204 24.55 8.46 5.57
CA VAL A 204 25.60 8.71 4.58
C VAL A 204 25.29 9.94 3.71
N THR A 205 24.08 10.51 3.84
CA THR A 205 23.57 11.59 2.98
C THR A 205 23.45 12.95 3.69
N LEU A 206 23.97 13.08 4.91
CA LEU A 206 24.18 14.35 5.62
C LEU A 206 25.68 14.63 5.71
#